data_AF-A0A3M6XT67-F1
#
_entry.id   AF-A0A3M6XT67-F1
#
_cell.length_a   1.000
_cell.length_b   1.000
_cell.length_c   1.000
_cell.angle_alpha   90.00
_cell.angle_beta   90.00
_cell.angle_gamma   90.00
#
_symmetry.space_group_name_H-M   'P 1'
#
loop_
_entity.id
_entity.type
_entity.pdbx_description
1 polymer ?
#
loop_
_entity_poly.entity_id
_entity_poly.type
_entity_poly.pdbx_seq_one_letter_code
_entity_poly.pdbx_strand_id
1 'polypeptide(L)'
;MATEAVATNHEKSSMTVSQLVEYTKQELDADAERQAKVSATGTGGLESQTGATLDLSHKNINALPVEVIALIKDKVERLALSHNPQIAVPSQIVQCNRLRYLNIRWNKLRHFPEAILQLSALEILDLSKNNIDAIPEEIRNMASLKFLAVAKNKITRLPFALGEMPSLSKLKFDENPIEFPPPDVLKPIQDHIAVSIESEKEVCQQVKRFLKAAGVREKMRSHSEDEARYDLDVGFAYSKRTERLRSESNADMPRPPKRMASGRFPIRPS
;
A
#
# COMPACT_ATOMS: atom_id res chain seq x y z
N MET A 1 47.39 17.49 24.15
CA MET A 1 46.30 18.28 23.55
C MET A 1 46.20 17.88 22.10
N ALA A 2 45.23 17.02 21.77
CA ALA A 2 45.04 16.48 20.43
C ALA A 2 44.22 17.47 19.60
N THR A 3 44.76 17.84 18.44
CA THR A 3 44.14 18.72 17.45
C THR A 3 43.12 17.91 16.65
N GLU A 4 41.83 18.25 16.79
CA GLU A 4 40.74 17.71 15.97
C GLU A 4 40.88 18.19 14.52
N ALA A 5 41.05 17.23 13.62
CA ALA A 5 40.95 17.44 12.20
C ALA A 5 39.46 17.59 11.82
N VAL A 6 39.06 18.83 11.52
CA VAL A 6 37.77 19.15 10.92
C VAL A 6 37.76 18.55 9.51
N ALA A 7 37.10 17.41 9.36
CA ALA A 7 36.85 16.79 8.07
C ALA A 7 35.88 17.66 7.27
N THR A 8 36.39 18.33 6.25
CA THR A 8 35.61 19.05 5.25
C THR A 8 34.76 18.06 4.45
N ASN A 9 33.47 17.99 4.76
CA ASN A 9 32.47 17.32 3.92
C ASN A 9 32.47 18.00 2.54
N HIS A 10 33.07 17.36 1.54
CA HIS A 10 32.80 17.68 0.14
C HIS A 10 31.34 17.35 -0.15
N GLU A 11 30.47 18.35 -0.11
CA GLU A 11 29.15 18.29 -0.74
C GLU A 11 29.34 17.94 -2.21
N LYS A 12 29.03 16.69 -2.59
CA LYS A 12 28.90 16.32 -4.00
C LYS A 12 27.84 17.23 -4.62
N SER A 13 28.28 18.15 -5.46
CA SER A 13 27.40 19.04 -6.23
C SER A 13 26.29 18.23 -6.88
N SER A 14 25.03 18.61 -6.60
CA SER A 14 23.85 18.03 -7.25
C SER A 14 24.03 18.11 -8.77
N MET A 15 23.74 17.02 -9.48
CA MET A 15 23.69 17.08 -10.95
C MET A 15 22.66 18.13 -11.37
N THR A 16 23.00 18.94 -12.37
CA THR A 16 22.02 19.86 -12.97
C THR A 16 21.02 19.06 -13.81
N VAL A 17 19.86 19.65 -14.09
CA VAL A 17 18.82 19.01 -14.92
C VAL A 17 19.39 18.61 -16.29
N SER A 18 20.17 19.50 -16.92
CA SER A 18 20.79 19.24 -18.23
C SER A 18 21.76 18.06 -18.19
N GLN A 19 22.60 17.98 -17.17
CA GLN A 19 23.54 16.86 -17.00
C GLN A 19 22.79 15.54 -16.76
N LEU A 20 21.70 15.56 -15.99
CA LEU A 20 20.90 14.37 -15.71
C LEU A 20 20.18 13.87 -16.97
N VAL A 21 19.64 14.78 -17.78
CA VAL A 21 19.01 14.46 -19.06
C VAL A 21 20.01 13.85 -20.04
N GLU A 22 21.20 14.44 -20.15
CA GLU A 22 22.25 13.93 -21.03
C GLU A 22 22.74 12.55 -20.57
N TYR A 23 22.99 12.38 -19.27
CA TYR A 23 23.34 11.08 -18.69
C TYR A 23 22.25 10.03 -18.94
N THR A 24 20.98 10.41 -18.78
CA THR A 24 19.85 9.50 -19.02
C THR A 24 19.82 9.03 -20.47
N LYS A 25 20.06 9.93 -21.44
CA LYS A 25 20.13 9.56 -22.85
C LYS A 25 21.29 8.60 -23.11
N GLN A 26 22.48 8.94 -22.62
CA GLN A 26 23.67 8.10 -22.77
C GLN A 26 23.48 6.70 -22.19
N GLU A 27 22.87 6.58 -21.01
CA GLU A 27 22.65 5.28 -20.37
C GLU A 27 21.59 4.46 -21.12
N LEU A 28 20.54 5.10 -21.65
CA LEU A 28 19.54 4.43 -22.48
C LEU A 28 20.12 3.94 -23.81
N ASP A 29 20.98 4.74 -24.45
CA ASP A 29 21.65 4.36 -25.70
C ASP A 29 22.66 3.23 -25.45
N ALA A 30 23.42 3.30 -24.34
CA ALA A 30 24.36 2.26 -23.94
C ALA A 30 23.63 0.94 -23.63
N ASP A 31 22.48 0.98 -22.95
CA ASP A 31 21.69 -0.23 -22.67
C ASP A 31 21.12 -0.84 -23.96
N ALA A 32 20.66 -0.01 -24.91
CA ALA A 32 20.21 -0.48 -26.21
C ALA A 32 21.35 -1.19 -26.98
N GLU A 33 22.57 -0.67 -26.94
CA GLU A 33 23.75 -1.34 -27.52
C GLU A 33 24.09 -2.65 -26.82
N ARG A 34 24.01 -2.71 -25.49
CA ARG A 34 24.24 -3.95 -24.72
C ARG A 34 23.21 -5.01 -25.13
N GLN A 35 21.94 -4.64 -25.22
CA GLN A 35 20.87 -5.54 -25.64
C GLN A 35 21.07 -6.03 -27.09
N ALA A 36 21.45 -5.14 -28.00
CA ALA A 36 21.77 -5.52 -29.39
C ALA A 36 22.93 -6.54 -29.45
N LYS A 37 23.99 -6.35 -28.67
CA LYS A 37 25.13 -7.28 -28.59
C LYS A 37 24.72 -8.64 -28.03
N VAL A 38 23.92 -8.68 -26.97
CA VAL A 38 23.42 -9.93 -26.36
C VAL A 38 22.51 -10.70 -27.32
N SER A 39 21.68 -10.01 -28.10
CA SER A 39 20.84 -10.64 -29.13
C SER A 39 21.66 -11.27 -30.28
N ALA A 40 22.83 -10.70 -30.58
CA ALA A 40 23.73 -11.20 -31.62
C ALA A 40 24.57 -12.42 -31.17
N THR A 41 24.80 -12.61 -29.87
CA THR A 41 25.63 -13.71 -29.34
C THR A 41 24.88 -15.02 -29.08
N GLY A 42 23.58 -15.10 -29.38
CA GLY A 42 22.82 -16.37 -29.39
C GLY A 42 22.60 -17.04 -28.02
N THR A 43 23.09 -16.49 -26.92
CA THR A 43 22.86 -16.97 -25.54
C THR A 43 21.58 -16.40 -24.95
N GLY A 44 20.46 -16.52 -25.69
CA GLY A 44 19.15 -16.04 -25.26
C GLY A 44 18.50 -17.02 -24.28
N GLY A 45 18.75 -16.83 -22.98
CA GLY A 45 17.93 -17.43 -21.93
C GLY A 45 16.47 -16.98 -22.06
N LEU A 46 15.53 -17.91 -21.88
CA LEU A 46 14.09 -17.74 -21.92
C LEU A 46 13.56 -16.83 -20.80
N GLU A 47 13.88 -15.54 -20.83
CA GLU A 47 13.10 -14.51 -20.16
C GLU A 47 13.06 -13.29 -21.07
N SER A 48 11.87 -13.03 -21.63
CA SER A 48 11.60 -11.87 -22.47
C SER A 48 11.66 -10.59 -21.61
N GLN A 49 12.87 -10.09 -21.36
CA GLN A 49 13.11 -8.80 -20.71
C GLN A 49 13.28 -7.77 -21.82
N THR A 50 12.17 -7.16 -22.23
CA THR A 50 12.10 -6.30 -23.43
C THR A 50 12.40 -4.83 -23.16
N GLY A 51 12.56 -4.42 -21.90
CA GLY A 51 12.73 -3.01 -21.55
C GLY A 51 14.07 -2.66 -20.95
N ALA A 52 14.41 -1.38 -21.10
CA ALA A 52 15.69 -0.82 -20.67
C ALA A 52 15.81 -0.78 -19.15
N THR A 53 17.04 -0.92 -18.67
CA THR A 53 17.40 -0.71 -17.26
C THR A 53 18.12 0.62 -17.13
N LEU A 54 17.65 1.48 -16.22
CA LEU A 54 18.23 2.80 -15.97
C LEU A 54 18.61 2.94 -14.49
N ASP A 55 19.88 3.28 -14.24
CA ASP A 55 20.40 3.56 -12.91
C ASP A 55 20.76 5.04 -12.74
N LEU A 56 19.98 5.72 -11.90
CA LEU A 56 20.17 7.12 -11.49
C LEU A 56 20.56 7.20 -10.00
N SER A 57 21.14 6.13 -9.44
CA SER A 57 21.57 6.09 -8.05
C SER A 57 22.79 6.99 -7.79
N HIS A 58 22.91 7.50 -6.57
CA HIS A 58 24.03 8.34 -6.10
C HIS A 58 24.28 9.62 -6.92
N LYS A 59 23.26 10.16 -7.59
CA LYS A 59 23.36 11.38 -8.40
C LYS A 59 22.97 12.65 -7.65
N ASN A 60 22.65 12.52 -6.35
CA ASN A 60 22.20 13.59 -5.48
C ASN A 60 21.01 14.36 -6.08
N ILE A 61 20.04 13.61 -6.62
CA ILE A 61 18.88 14.16 -7.32
C ILE A 61 17.85 14.66 -6.30
N ASN A 62 17.44 15.92 -6.43
CA ASN A 62 16.40 16.52 -5.58
C ASN A 62 14.99 16.21 -6.07
N ALA A 63 14.79 16.14 -7.38
CA ALA A 63 13.52 15.73 -7.96
C ALA A 63 13.79 15.14 -9.34
N LEU A 64 13.00 14.15 -9.75
CA LEU A 64 13.04 13.69 -11.13
C LEU A 64 12.42 14.76 -12.03
N PRO A 65 13.18 15.34 -12.97
CA PRO A 65 12.65 16.35 -13.87
C PRO A 65 11.72 15.72 -14.92
N VAL A 66 10.75 16.49 -15.41
CA VAL A 66 9.73 16.01 -16.36
C VAL A 66 10.37 15.55 -17.67
N GLU A 67 11.48 16.16 -18.06
CA GLU A 67 12.28 15.82 -19.23
C GLU A 67 12.85 14.41 -19.15
N VAL A 68 13.34 14.00 -17.97
CA VAL A 68 13.80 12.62 -17.75
C VAL A 68 12.63 11.65 -17.83
N ILE A 69 11.48 12.01 -17.25
CA ILE A 69 10.26 11.18 -17.33
C ILE A 69 9.81 10.98 -18.77
N ALA A 70 9.84 12.04 -19.58
CA ALA A 70 9.48 11.98 -21.00
C ALA A 70 10.39 11.03 -21.79
N LEU A 71 11.66 10.87 -21.39
CA LEU A 71 12.60 9.94 -22.03
C LEU A 71 12.38 8.48 -21.60
N ILE A 72 12.03 8.25 -20.34
CA ILE A 72 11.97 6.90 -19.76
C ILE A 72 10.61 6.23 -19.89
N LYS A 73 9.52 7.01 -19.99
CA LYS A 73 8.12 6.51 -19.90
C LYS A 73 7.79 5.31 -20.79
N ASP A 74 8.33 5.28 -22.02
CA ASP A 74 8.02 4.27 -23.03
C ASP A 74 9.14 3.22 -23.21
N LYS A 75 10.28 3.39 -22.52
CA LYS A 75 11.49 2.58 -22.75
C LYS A 75 11.92 1.78 -21.53
N VAL A 76 11.78 2.34 -20.33
CA VAL A 76 12.37 1.80 -19.11
C VAL A 76 11.41 0.84 -18.42
N GLU A 77 11.90 -0.36 -18.15
CA GLU A 77 11.22 -1.36 -17.31
C GLU A 77 11.80 -1.40 -15.89
N ARG A 78 13.08 -1.02 -15.71
CA ARG A 78 13.75 -1.03 -14.41
C ARG A 78 14.39 0.30 -14.11
N LEU A 79 13.97 0.94 -13.03
CA LEU A 79 14.49 2.24 -12.60
C LEU A 79 15.08 2.14 -11.19
N ALA A 80 16.36 2.45 -11.06
CA ALA A 80 17.03 2.60 -9.78
C ALA A 80 17.30 4.09 -9.48
N LEU A 81 16.85 4.54 -8.31
CA LEU A 81 16.94 5.92 -7.82
C LEU A 81 17.59 5.96 -6.43
N SER A 82 18.37 4.94 -6.08
CA SER A 82 18.85 4.78 -4.70
C SER A 82 19.89 5.84 -4.32
N HIS A 83 20.01 6.14 -3.03
CA HIS A 83 21.01 7.10 -2.52
C HIS A 83 20.90 8.53 -3.10
N ASN A 84 19.68 9.01 -3.28
CA ASN A 84 19.31 10.39 -3.57
C ASN A 84 18.48 10.95 -2.39
N PRO A 85 19.13 11.44 -1.33
CA PRO A 85 18.49 11.72 -0.03
C PRO A 85 17.47 12.87 -0.03
N GLN A 86 17.40 13.65 -1.12
CA GLN A 86 16.47 14.77 -1.28
C GLN A 86 15.39 14.48 -2.32
N ILE A 87 15.34 13.27 -2.89
CA ILE A 87 14.50 12.98 -4.04
C ILE A 87 13.02 13.12 -3.72
N ALA A 88 12.33 13.93 -4.51
CA ALA A 88 10.88 13.90 -4.66
C ALA A 88 10.53 13.11 -5.93
N VAL A 89 9.67 12.10 -5.79
CA VAL A 89 9.10 11.39 -6.93
C VAL A 89 7.90 12.21 -7.44
N PRO A 90 7.94 12.77 -8.65
CA PRO A 90 6.90 13.63 -9.17
C PRO A 90 5.69 12.80 -9.63
N SER A 91 4.51 13.43 -9.71
CA SER A 91 3.26 12.76 -10.09
C SER A 91 3.29 12.17 -11.51
N GLN A 92 4.07 12.78 -12.41
CA GLN A 92 4.23 12.34 -13.79
C GLN A 92 4.88 10.96 -13.93
N ILE A 93 5.48 10.41 -12.87
CA ILE A 93 6.02 9.04 -12.89
C ILE A 93 4.96 8.01 -13.30
N VAL A 94 3.68 8.30 -13.05
CA VAL A 94 2.52 7.48 -13.47
C VAL A 94 2.51 7.18 -14.97
N GLN A 95 3.13 8.03 -15.80
CA GLN A 95 3.20 7.82 -17.25
C GLN A 95 4.12 6.66 -17.64
N CYS A 96 4.98 6.18 -16.73
CA CYS A 96 5.92 5.08 -16.97
C CYS A 96 5.20 3.72 -16.90
N ASN A 97 4.28 3.48 -17.83
CA ASN A 97 3.41 2.30 -17.84
C ASN A 97 4.16 0.97 -18.07
N ARG A 98 5.40 1.03 -18.55
CA ARG A 98 6.26 -0.16 -18.73
C ARG A 98 7.06 -0.49 -17.47
N LEU A 99 7.09 0.38 -16.47
CA LEU A 99 7.93 0.19 -15.30
C LEU A 99 7.48 -1.04 -14.50
N ARG A 100 8.37 -2.02 -14.37
CA ARG A 100 8.15 -3.26 -13.60
C ARG A 100 8.97 -3.32 -12.33
N TYR A 101 10.13 -2.65 -12.30
CA TYR A 101 11.01 -2.60 -11.14
C TYR A 101 11.33 -1.15 -10.78
N LEU A 102 11.12 -0.80 -9.52
CA LEU A 102 11.44 0.52 -8.98
C LEU A 102 12.17 0.40 -7.64
N ASN A 103 13.38 0.94 -7.59
CA ASN A 103 14.20 0.96 -6.39
C ASN A 103 14.44 2.41 -5.95
N ILE A 104 13.93 2.77 -4.78
CA ILE A 104 13.99 4.10 -4.15
C ILE A 104 14.61 3.95 -2.74
N ARG A 105 15.55 3.01 -2.58
CA ARG A 105 16.22 2.74 -1.31
C ARG A 105 17.16 3.90 -0.91
N TRP A 106 17.33 4.13 0.40
CA TRP A 106 18.28 5.12 0.93
C TRP A 106 18.01 6.58 0.50
N ASN A 107 16.74 6.99 0.46
CA ASN A 107 16.33 8.30 -0.04
C ASN A 107 15.74 9.22 1.04
N LYS A 108 15.79 8.81 2.33
CA LYS A 108 15.27 9.57 3.48
C LYS A 108 13.81 10.03 3.34
N LEU A 109 13.01 9.32 2.54
CA LEU A 109 11.60 9.65 2.33
C LEU A 109 10.82 9.49 3.64
N ARG A 110 10.08 10.52 4.05
CA ARG A 110 9.22 10.49 5.26
C ARG A 110 7.83 9.91 5.01
N HIS A 111 7.31 10.14 3.81
CA HIS A 111 5.99 9.67 3.40
C HIS A 111 6.13 8.72 2.21
N PHE A 112 5.14 7.84 2.06
CA PHE A 112 5.03 7.01 0.87
C PHE A 112 4.75 7.91 -0.36
N PRO A 113 5.46 7.74 -1.48
CA PRO A 113 5.24 8.57 -2.66
C PRO A 113 3.96 8.15 -3.40
N GLU A 114 2.83 8.80 -3.11
CA GLU A 114 1.50 8.40 -3.60
C GLU A 114 1.41 8.20 -5.13
N ALA A 115 2.20 8.95 -5.90
CA ALA A 115 2.25 8.83 -7.36
C ALA A 115 2.56 7.41 -7.86
N ILE A 116 3.35 6.62 -7.11
CA ILE A 116 3.72 5.26 -7.53
C ILE A 116 2.58 4.26 -7.37
N LEU A 117 1.55 4.59 -6.59
CA LEU A 117 0.39 3.73 -6.34
C LEU A 117 -0.45 3.51 -7.60
N GLN A 118 -0.31 4.38 -8.60
CA GLN A 118 -1.00 4.31 -9.88
C GLN A 118 -0.23 3.47 -10.92
N LEU A 119 0.98 3.00 -10.60
CA LEU A 119 1.78 2.14 -11.48
C LEU A 119 1.27 0.69 -11.44
N SER A 120 0.21 0.40 -12.19
CA SER A 120 -0.48 -0.89 -12.19
C SER A 120 0.36 -2.06 -12.72
N ALA A 121 1.37 -1.78 -13.56
CA ALA A 121 2.28 -2.76 -14.13
C ALA A 121 3.51 -3.05 -13.23
N LEU A 122 3.71 -2.31 -12.15
CA LEU A 122 4.87 -2.46 -11.29
C LEU A 122 4.82 -3.80 -10.55
N GLU A 123 5.89 -4.60 -10.67
CA GLU A 123 5.99 -5.93 -10.05
C GLU A 123 6.87 -5.92 -8.81
N ILE A 124 7.89 -5.06 -8.77
CA ILE A 124 8.86 -5.00 -7.69
C ILE A 124 9.04 -3.54 -7.25
N LEU A 125 8.85 -3.31 -5.95
CA LEU A 125 9.06 -2.02 -5.32
C LEU A 125 9.96 -2.17 -4.09
N ASP A 126 11.11 -1.49 -4.09
CA ASP A 126 12.00 -1.38 -2.93
C ASP A 126 12.07 0.06 -2.42
N LEU A 127 11.50 0.27 -1.23
CA LEU A 127 11.49 1.50 -0.45
C LEU A 127 12.28 1.34 0.86
N SER A 128 13.13 0.32 0.96
CA SER A 128 13.88 0.04 2.19
C SER A 128 14.80 1.21 2.56
N LYS A 129 15.16 1.32 3.85
CA LYS A 129 16.11 2.33 4.35
C LYS A 129 15.67 3.77 4.04
N ASN A 130 14.40 4.04 4.22
CA ASN A 130 13.84 5.39 4.21
C ASN A 130 13.37 5.74 5.63
N ASN A 131 12.53 6.77 5.76
CA ASN A 131 11.92 7.19 7.01
C ASN A 131 10.39 7.15 6.89
N ILE A 132 9.85 6.20 6.11
CA ILE A 132 8.42 6.13 5.81
C ILE A 132 7.66 5.75 7.08
N ASP A 133 6.69 6.58 7.46
CA ASP A 133 5.92 6.39 8.69
C ASP A 133 4.70 5.48 8.49
N ALA A 134 4.13 5.42 7.27
CA ALA A 134 2.96 4.59 6.96
C ALA A 134 2.93 4.17 5.49
N ILE A 135 2.27 3.04 5.22
CA ILE A 135 1.89 2.60 3.87
C ILE A 135 0.39 2.92 3.67
N PRO A 136 0.01 3.63 2.60
CA PRO A 136 -1.39 3.97 2.32
C PRO A 136 -2.23 2.74 1.92
N GLU A 137 -3.53 2.77 2.18
CA GLU A 137 -4.48 1.71 1.81
C GLU A 137 -4.64 1.59 0.28
N GLU A 138 -4.36 2.66 -0.45
CA GLU A 138 -4.33 2.72 -1.91
C GLU A 138 -3.25 1.82 -2.54
N ILE A 139 -2.35 1.22 -1.75
CA ILE A 139 -1.38 0.20 -2.21
C ILE A 139 -2.06 -0.97 -2.94
N ARG A 140 -3.34 -1.24 -2.63
CA ARG A 140 -4.14 -2.25 -3.35
C ARG A 140 -4.28 -1.98 -4.85
N ASN A 141 -4.11 -0.74 -5.30
CA ASN A 141 -4.22 -0.37 -6.72
C ASN A 141 -3.09 -0.95 -7.56
N MET A 142 -1.98 -1.34 -6.94
CA MET A 142 -0.82 -1.94 -7.60
C MET A 142 -1.04 -3.45 -7.82
N ALA A 143 -1.98 -3.79 -8.71
CA ALA A 143 -2.45 -5.16 -8.91
C ALA A 143 -1.36 -6.15 -9.35
N SER A 144 -0.31 -5.68 -10.03
CA SER A 144 0.80 -6.53 -10.50
C SER A 144 1.94 -6.68 -9.49
N LEU A 145 1.88 -6.01 -8.35
CA LEU A 145 2.99 -5.99 -7.40
C LEU A 145 3.18 -7.36 -6.75
N LYS A 146 4.34 -7.96 -6.99
CA LYS A 146 4.74 -9.29 -6.50
C LYS A 146 5.65 -9.20 -5.28
N PHE A 147 6.49 -8.17 -5.22
CA PHE A 147 7.47 -7.94 -4.16
C PHE A 147 7.43 -6.51 -3.66
N LEU A 148 7.22 -6.36 -2.36
CA LEU A 148 7.29 -5.08 -1.66
C LEU A 148 8.35 -5.16 -0.56
N ALA A 149 9.36 -4.29 -0.63
CA ALA A 149 10.37 -4.15 0.41
C ALA A 149 10.29 -2.76 1.04
N VAL A 150 10.04 -2.74 2.35
CA VAL A 150 9.92 -1.54 3.19
C VAL A 150 10.76 -1.68 4.47
N ALA A 151 11.76 -2.56 4.46
CA ALA A 151 12.62 -2.81 5.62
C ALA A 151 13.37 -1.53 6.04
N LYS A 152 13.68 -1.38 7.33
CA LYS A 152 14.38 -0.21 7.90
C LYS A 152 13.65 1.11 7.59
N ASN A 153 12.37 1.18 7.95
CA ASN A 153 11.56 2.39 7.91
C ASN A 153 10.99 2.68 9.33
N LYS A 154 9.96 3.52 9.43
CA LYS A 154 9.29 3.87 10.69
C LYS A 154 7.83 3.41 10.72
N ILE A 155 7.53 2.35 9.97
CA ILE A 155 6.15 1.87 9.79
C ILE A 155 5.68 1.20 11.08
N THR A 156 4.62 1.73 11.67
CA THR A 156 4.00 1.17 12.88
C THR A 156 2.88 0.19 12.58
N ARG A 157 2.16 0.38 11.46
CA ARG A 157 1.03 -0.45 11.07
C ARG A 157 1.10 -0.81 9.60
N LEU A 158 0.84 -2.07 9.28
CA LEU A 158 0.62 -2.50 7.90
C LEU A 158 -0.88 -2.33 7.54
N PRO A 159 -1.20 -1.78 6.36
CA PRO A 159 -2.58 -1.52 5.95
C PRO A 159 -3.32 -2.82 5.61
N PHE A 160 -4.65 -2.81 5.79
CA PHE A 160 -5.49 -3.99 5.50
C PHE A 160 -5.45 -4.36 4.02
N ALA A 161 -5.28 -3.36 3.14
CA ALA A 161 -5.12 -3.48 1.71
C ALA A 161 -4.08 -4.54 1.27
N LEU A 162 -3.00 -4.75 2.03
CA LEU A 162 -2.01 -5.79 1.68
C LEU A 162 -2.65 -7.19 1.62
N GLY A 163 -3.66 -7.44 2.45
CA GLY A 163 -4.43 -8.69 2.45
C GLY A 163 -5.33 -8.88 1.22
N GLU A 164 -5.67 -7.79 0.52
CA GLU A 164 -6.51 -7.79 -0.69
C GLU A 164 -5.67 -7.91 -1.99
N MET A 165 -4.36 -7.69 -1.94
CA MET A 165 -3.50 -7.71 -3.12
C MET A 165 -3.31 -9.14 -3.68
N PRO A 166 -3.73 -9.44 -4.92
CA PRO A 166 -3.70 -10.81 -5.45
C PRO A 166 -2.27 -11.29 -5.74
N SER A 167 -1.45 -10.44 -6.36
CA SER A 167 -0.12 -10.83 -6.87
C SER A 167 0.99 -10.78 -5.82
N LEU A 168 0.75 -10.11 -4.68
CA LEU A 168 1.79 -9.91 -3.66
C LEU A 168 2.17 -11.24 -3.02
N SER A 169 3.44 -11.63 -3.20
CA SER A 169 3.98 -12.93 -2.82
C SER A 169 5.12 -12.85 -1.81
N LYS A 170 5.80 -11.70 -1.75
CA LYS A 170 6.94 -11.46 -0.88
C LYS A 170 6.82 -10.06 -0.28
N LEU A 171 7.01 -9.96 1.03
CA LEU A 171 6.97 -8.73 1.78
C LEU A 171 8.16 -8.68 2.73
N LYS A 172 9.01 -7.65 2.62
CA LYS A 172 10.10 -7.40 3.57
C LYS A 172 9.80 -6.16 4.38
N PHE A 173 9.66 -6.35 5.69
CA PHE A 173 9.27 -5.28 6.62
C PHE A 173 10.18 -5.22 7.84
N ASP A 174 11.30 -5.95 7.83
CA ASP A 174 12.25 -6.03 8.94
C ASP A 174 12.73 -4.66 9.40
N GLU A 175 13.11 -4.55 10.68
CA GLU A 175 13.61 -3.30 11.26
C GLU A 175 12.63 -2.12 11.13
N ASN A 176 11.33 -2.39 11.32
CA ASN A 176 10.29 -1.39 11.52
C ASN A 176 9.66 -1.58 12.91
N PRO A 177 9.19 -0.51 13.57
CA PRO A 177 8.50 -0.57 14.86
C PRO A 177 7.03 -1.02 14.69
N ILE A 178 6.80 -2.18 14.07
CA ILE A 178 5.43 -2.66 13.75
C ILE A 178 4.72 -3.12 15.02
N GLU A 179 3.60 -2.47 15.30
CA GLU A 179 2.65 -2.82 16.37
C GLU A 179 1.48 -3.66 15.84
N PHE A 180 1.13 -3.48 14.56
CA PHE A 180 0.03 -4.20 13.90
C PHE A 180 0.40 -4.62 12.47
N PRO A 181 0.32 -5.92 12.10
CA PRO A 181 -0.08 -7.09 12.88
C PRO A 181 0.78 -7.35 14.13
N PRO A 182 0.27 -8.06 15.14
CA PRO A 182 1.04 -8.40 16.32
C PRO A 182 2.25 -9.27 15.95
N PRO A 183 3.35 -9.23 16.74
CA PRO A 183 4.60 -9.93 16.41
C PRO A 183 4.46 -11.43 16.15
N ASP A 184 3.45 -12.08 16.72
CA ASP A 184 3.19 -13.52 16.54
C ASP A 184 2.77 -13.88 15.11
N VAL A 185 2.16 -12.94 14.39
CA VAL A 185 1.78 -13.11 12.97
C VAL A 185 2.99 -12.88 12.06
N LEU A 186 4.00 -12.15 12.53
CA LEU A 186 5.17 -11.76 11.75
C LEU A 186 6.28 -12.81 11.76
N LYS A 187 6.24 -13.74 12.72
CA LYS A 187 7.24 -14.81 12.83
C LYS A 187 6.88 -15.98 11.92
N PRO A 188 7.85 -16.61 11.23
CA PRO A 188 7.62 -17.85 10.52
C PRO A 188 7.19 -18.93 11.52
N ILE A 189 6.21 -19.75 11.12
CA ILE A 189 5.80 -20.92 11.89
C ILE A 189 7.00 -21.88 11.92
N GLN A 190 7.61 -22.04 13.09
CA GLN A 190 8.77 -22.92 13.28
C GLN A 190 8.31 -24.37 13.37
N ASP A 191 7.82 -24.91 12.26
CA ASP A 191 7.89 -26.36 12.05
C ASP A 191 9.30 -26.64 11.52
N HIS A 192 10.14 -27.18 12.40
CA HIS A 192 11.49 -27.62 12.06
C HIS A 192 11.44 -28.49 10.80
N ILE A 193 11.93 -27.99 9.65
CA ILE A 193 12.57 -28.74 8.54
C ILE A 193 12.76 -27.89 7.25
N ALA A 194 12.03 -26.80 6.99
CA ALA A 194 12.06 -26.18 5.65
C ALA A 194 13.00 -24.96 5.47
N VAL A 195 13.55 -24.86 4.26
CA VAL A 195 14.66 -24.01 3.80
C VAL A 195 14.28 -22.51 3.78
N SER A 196 15.26 -21.66 4.08
CA SER A 196 15.17 -20.20 4.27
C SER A 196 14.41 -19.38 3.20
N ILE A 197 14.12 -19.91 2.01
CA ILE A 197 13.42 -19.20 0.92
C ILE A 197 11.90 -19.43 0.95
N GLU A 198 11.43 -20.57 1.45
CA GLU A 198 9.99 -20.87 1.60
C GLU A 198 9.38 -20.03 2.73
N SER A 199 10.17 -19.79 3.79
CA SER A 199 9.78 -19.01 4.95
C SER A 199 9.30 -17.57 4.62
N GLU A 200 9.95 -16.84 3.71
CA GLU A 200 9.58 -15.45 3.39
C GLU A 200 8.20 -15.39 2.69
N LYS A 201 7.91 -16.35 1.81
CA LYS A 201 6.62 -16.43 1.11
C LYS A 201 5.50 -16.82 2.07
N GLU A 202 5.79 -17.74 2.99
CA GLU A 202 4.85 -18.19 4.02
C GLU A 202 4.47 -17.06 4.97
N VAL A 203 5.45 -16.31 5.48
CA VAL A 203 5.21 -15.13 6.33
C VAL A 203 4.35 -14.10 5.60
N CYS A 204 4.65 -13.82 4.32
CA CYS A 204 3.82 -12.92 3.53
C CYS A 204 2.37 -13.40 3.43
N GLN A 205 2.13 -14.69 3.18
CA GLN A 205 0.77 -15.23 3.12
C GLN A 205 0.05 -15.17 4.48
N GLN A 206 0.75 -15.48 5.58
CA GLN A 206 0.21 -15.42 6.93
C GLN A 206 -0.23 -13.99 7.29
N VAL A 207 0.64 -13.01 7.03
CA VAL A 207 0.34 -11.58 7.21
C VAL A 207 -0.88 -11.18 6.38
N LYS A 208 -0.94 -11.58 5.09
CA LYS A 208 -2.09 -11.29 4.23
C LYS A 208 -3.39 -11.88 4.75
N ARG A 209 -3.40 -13.13 5.22
CA ARG A 209 -4.59 -13.78 5.79
C ARG A 209 -5.07 -13.04 7.03
N PHE A 210 -4.16 -12.68 7.92
CA PHE A 210 -4.49 -11.92 9.13
C PHE A 210 -5.07 -10.54 8.80
N LEU A 211 -4.41 -9.78 7.92
CA LEU A 211 -4.85 -8.45 7.51
C LEU A 211 -6.21 -8.48 6.81
N LYS A 212 -6.45 -9.47 5.94
CA LYS A 212 -7.75 -9.67 5.30
C LYS A 212 -8.85 -9.94 6.33
N ALA A 213 -8.61 -10.85 7.27
CA ALA A 213 -9.57 -11.17 8.32
C ALA A 213 -9.82 -9.98 9.26
N ALA A 214 -8.77 -9.23 9.61
CA ALA A 214 -8.87 -8.04 10.44
C ALA A 214 -9.67 -6.92 9.74
N GLY A 215 -9.41 -6.68 8.45
CA GLY A 215 -10.16 -5.71 7.66
C GLY A 215 -11.64 -6.05 7.54
N VAL A 216 -12.00 -7.34 7.40
CA VAL A 216 -13.42 -7.78 7.41
C VAL A 216 -14.09 -7.50 8.76
N ARG A 217 -13.41 -7.81 9.88
CA ARG A 217 -13.93 -7.53 11.23
C ARG A 217 -14.14 -6.04 11.46
N GLU A 218 -13.22 -5.20 10.99
CA GLU A 218 -13.32 -3.75 11.14
C GLU A 218 -14.45 -3.15 10.30
N LYS A 219 -14.68 -3.67 9.08
CA LYS A 219 -15.84 -3.31 8.25
C LYS A 219 -17.18 -3.73 8.89
N MET A 220 -17.25 -4.90 9.53
CA MET A 220 -18.46 -5.33 10.26
C MET A 220 -18.73 -4.45 11.49
N ARG A 221 -17.68 -4.10 12.25
CA ARG A 221 -17.81 -3.24 13.42
C ARG A 221 -18.34 -1.85 13.05
N SER A 222 -17.78 -1.23 12.01
CA SER A 222 -18.25 0.07 11.54
C SER A 222 -19.70 0.05 11.06
N HIS A 223 -20.13 -0.97 10.31
CA HIS A 223 -21.53 -1.10 9.89
C HIS A 223 -22.48 -1.25 11.09
N SER A 224 -22.11 -2.04 12.10
CA SER A 224 -22.94 -2.20 13.30
C SER A 224 -23.03 -0.92 14.14
N GLU A 225 -21.97 -0.11 14.19
CA GLU A 225 -21.97 1.18 14.88
C GLU A 225 -22.82 2.23 14.15
N ASP A 226 -22.80 2.23 12.81
CA ASP A 226 -23.62 3.12 11.99
C ASP A 226 -25.10 2.73 12.02
N GLU A 227 -25.41 1.44 12.01
CA GLU A 227 -26.79 0.93 12.19
C GLU A 227 -27.34 1.29 13.58
N ALA A 228 -26.54 1.10 14.63
CA ALA A 228 -26.91 1.51 15.99
C ALA A 228 -27.09 3.04 16.12
N ARG A 229 -26.29 3.84 15.43
CA ARG A 229 -26.46 5.30 15.37
C ARG A 229 -27.74 5.71 14.63
N TYR A 230 -28.07 5.02 13.54
CA TYR A 230 -29.28 5.28 12.77
C TYR A 230 -30.54 5.00 13.59
N ASP A 231 -30.57 3.88 14.33
CA ASP A 231 -31.69 3.55 15.23
C ASP A 231 -31.85 4.57 16.38
N LEU A 232 -30.75 5.10 16.91
CA LEU A 232 -30.79 6.19 17.91
C LEU A 232 -31.35 7.49 17.34
N ASP A 233 -30.95 7.89 16.12
CA ASP A 233 -31.38 9.15 15.51
C ASP A 233 -32.86 9.10 15.07
N VAL A 234 -33.29 7.96 14.52
CA VAL A 234 -34.70 7.68 14.20
C VAL A 234 -35.54 7.61 15.49
N GLY A 235 -35.05 6.95 16.54
CA GLY A 235 -35.69 6.91 17.86
C GLY A 235 -35.92 8.30 18.48
N PHE A 236 -34.96 9.21 18.34
CA PHE A 236 -35.10 10.61 18.76
C PHE A 236 -36.11 11.39 17.92
N ALA A 237 -36.18 11.15 16.60
CA ALA A 237 -37.16 11.80 15.72
C ALA A 237 -38.60 11.35 16.01
N TYR A 238 -38.83 10.08 16.34
CA TYR A 238 -40.13 9.57 16.77
C TYR A 238 -40.53 10.06 18.17
N SER A 239 -39.57 10.20 19.09
CA SER A 239 -39.82 10.77 20.43
C SER A 239 -40.22 12.25 20.37
N LYS A 240 -39.54 13.09 19.56
CA LYS A 240 -39.94 14.51 19.38
C LYS A 240 -41.28 14.69 18.68
N ARG A 241 -41.67 13.75 17.80
CA ARG A 241 -42.97 13.80 17.10
C ARG A 241 -44.14 13.40 18.03
N THR A 242 -43.91 12.53 19.00
CA THR A 242 -44.91 12.13 20.00
C THR A 242 -45.08 13.17 21.11
N GLU A 243 -44.04 13.96 21.44
CA GLU A 243 -44.18 15.10 22.36
C GLU A 243 -44.93 16.29 21.72
N ARG A 244 -44.73 16.58 20.43
CA ARG A 244 -45.50 17.62 19.71
C ARG A 244 -46.99 17.31 19.54
N LEU A 245 -47.39 16.04 19.64
CA LEU A 245 -48.80 15.61 19.58
C LEU A 245 -49.47 15.52 20.96
N ARG A 246 -48.72 15.71 22.06
CA ARG A 246 -49.27 15.68 23.43
C ARG A 246 -49.72 17.05 23.96
N SER A 247 -49.58 18.12 23.18
CA SER A 247 -50.02 19.47 23.55
C SER A 247 -51.35 19.91 22.93
N GLU A 248 -52.02 19.10 22.11
CA GLU A 248 -53.33 19.42 21.55
C GLU A 248 -54.23 18.19 21.52
N SER A 249 -55.11 18.07 22.54
CA SER A 249 -56.52 17.65 22.43
C SER A 249 -56.99 16.93 23.70
N ASN A 250 -57.74 17.65 24.53
CA ASN A 250 -58.81 17.06 25.32
C ASN A 250 -59.89 16.57 24.33
N ALA A 251 -60.18 15.28 24.29
CA ALA A 251 -61.43 14.74 23.78
C ALA A 251 -61.69 13.33 24.32
N ASP A 252 -62.90 13.16 24.86
CA ASP A 252 -63.50 11.95 25.44
C ASP A 252 -63.27 10.66 24.65
N MET A 253 -62.89 9.58 25.35
CA MET A 253 -62.95 8.20 24.85
C MET A 253 -64.31 7.57 25.21
N PRO A 254 -65.07 6.99 24.25
CA PRO A 254 -66.25 6.21 24.58
C PRO A 254 -65.89 4.80 25.11
N ARG A 255 -66.62 4.36 26.14
CA ARG A 255 -66.49 3.05 26.80
C ARG A 255 -66.73 1.87 25.84
N PRO A 256 -66.02 0.74 26.00
CA PRO A 256 -66.29 -0.48 25.24
C PRO A 256 -67.50 -1.26 25.80
N PRO A 257 -68.29 -1.94 24.94
CA PRO A 257 -69.42 -2.76 25.39
C PRO A 257 -68.98 -4.15 25.93
N LYS A 258 -69.77 -4.67 26.87
CA LYS A 258 -69.53 -5.90 27.63
C LYS A 258 -69.65 -7.18 26.77
N ARG A 259 -68.76 -8.14 27.02
CA ARG A 259 -68.77 -9.52 26.46
C ARG A 259 -70.02 -10.30 26.87
N MET A 260 -70.60 -11.05 25.93
CA MET A 260 -71.40 -12.24 26.21
C MET A 260 -70.63 -13.52 25.87
N ALA A 261 -70.94 -14.57 26.61
CA ALA A 261 -70.17 -15.79 26.77
C ALA A 261 -70.51 -16.90 25.76
N SER A 262 -69.60 -17.88 25.74
CA SER A 262 -69.79 -19.30 25.43
C SER A 262 -69.61 -19.75 23.97
N GLY A 263 -68.76 -20.77 23.83
CA GLY A 263 -68.46 -21.47 22.60
C GLY A 263 -67.22 -22.35 22.77
N ARG A 264 -67.36 -23.44 23.54
CA ARG A 264 -66.37 -24.53 23.62
C ARG A 264 -66.09 -25.05 22.21
N PHE A 265 -64.83 -25.11 21.81
CA PHE A 265 -64.37 -25.99 20.73
C PHE A 265 -63.59 -27.16 21.33
N PRO A 266 -63.85 -28.42 20.92
CA PRO A 266 -63.24 -29.60 21.52
C PRO A 266 -61.84 -29.88 20.97
N ILE A 267 -60.96 -30.31 21.86
CA ILE A 267 -59.65 -30.89 21.58
C ILE A 267 -59.85 -32.34 21.08
N ARG A 268 -59.18 -32.73 20.00
CA ARG A 268 -58.92 -34.14 19.69
C ARG A 268 -57.41 -34.40 19.79
N PRO A 269 -56.93 -35.28 20.69
CA PRO A 269 -55.67 -36.00 20.51
C PRO A 269 -55.95 -37.22 19.58
N SER A 270 -55.03 -37.80 18.84
CA SER A 270 -53.56 -37.87 18.86
C SER A 270 -53.08 -38.24 17.45
#